data_AF-S7MS87-F1
#
_entry.id   AF-S7MS87-F1
#
_cell.length_a   1.000
_cell.length_b   1.000
_cell.length_c   1.000
_cell.angle_alpha   90.00
_cell.angle_beta   90.00
_cell.angle_gamma   90.00
#
_symmetry.space_group_name_H-M   'P 1'
#
loop_
_entity.id
_entity.type
_entity.pdbx_description
1 polymer ?
#
loop_
_entity_poly.entity_id
_entity_poly.type
_entity_poly.pdbx_seq_one_letter_code
_entity_poly.pdbx_strand_id
1 'polypeptide(L)'
;MSIPRSKECLDNYELASLAGGKISYWNEHVESKNLDYVLIFKLYQRAKHVYSEAARVLQFKKICEEAPDNMVQLLGELMNQSHESCRDMYECSCPELDQLVDICRKFGAQGSRLTGAGWGGCTVSLVPADKLPSFLANVQEAYYQSGDRCLAPEKQSLFATKPGGGALVFLEA
;
A
#
# COMPACT_ATOMS: atom_id res chain seq x y z
N MET A 1 27.02 10.17 -11.73
CA MET A 1 27.82 9.03 -11.24
C MET A 1 26.86 7.85 -11.07
N SER A 2 26.84 6.96 -12.05
CA SER A 2 25.87 5.86 -12.17
C SER A 2 26.26 4.70 -11.26
N ILE A 3 25.45 4.45 -10.23
CA ILE A 3 25.56 3.25 -9.40
C ILE A 3 25.22 2.04 -10.29
N PRO A 4 26.08 1.02 -10.39
CA PRO A 4 25.81 -0.15 -11.22
C PRO A 4 24.57 -0.90 -10.72
N ARG A 5 23.72 -1.33 -11.68
CA ARG A 5 22.42 -2.03 -11.52
C ARG A 5 22.44 -3.33 -10.69
N SER A 6 23.60 -3.76 -10.19
CA SER A 6 23.77 -5.05 -9.49
C SER A 6 23.74 -4.98 -7.96
N LYS A 7 23.47 -3.81 -7.36
CA LYS A 7 23.50 -3.61 -5.88
C LYS A 7 22.12 -3.33 -5.25
N GLU A 8 21.07 -3.87 -5.84
CA GLU A 8 19.70 -3.63 -5.36
C GLU A 8 19.24 -4.64 -4.31
N CYS A 9 19.91 -5.78 -4.22
CA CYS A 9 19.66 -6.80 -3.22
C CYS A 9 20.98 -7.14 -2.56
N LEU A 10 20.98 -7.22 -1.23
CA LEU A 10 22.17 -7.53 -0.46
C LEU A 10 22.08 -8.93 0.13
N ASP A 11 23.18 -9.63 -0.10
CA ASP A 11 23.79 -10.65 0.71
C ASP A 11 23.82 -10.52 2.25
N ASN A 12 23.73 -11.59 3.03
CA ASN A 12 24.18 -11.55 4.44
C ASN A 12 25.66 -11.15 4.57
N TYR A 13 26.53 -11.59 3.64
CA TYR A 13 27.94 -11.22 3.62
C TYR A 13 28.12 -9.75 3.22
N GLU A 14 27.37 -9.30 2.22
CA GLU A 14 27.42 -7.90 1.75
C GLU A 14 26.91 -6.93 2.82
N LEU A 15 25.88 -7.31 3.58
CA LEU A 15 25.37 -6.55 4.73
C LEU A 15 26.40 -6.39 5.84
N ALA A 16 27.03 -7.50 6.25
CA ALA A 16 28.05 -7.47 7.29
C ALA A 16 29.23 -6.56 6.90
N SER A 17 29.62 -6.60 5.62
CA SER A 17 30.67 -5.72 5.08
C SER A 17 30.27 -4.25 5.09
N LEU A 18 29.04 -3.91 4.68
CA LEU A 18 28.53 -2.53 4.65
C LEU A 18 28.39 -1.90 6.05
N ALA A 19 28.03 -2.70 7.04
CA ALA A 19 27.84 -2.24 8.41
C ALA A 19 29.15 -2.02 9.20
N GLY A 20 30.31 -2.30 8.60
CA GLY A 20 31.61 -2.13 9.25
C GLY A 20 31.85 -3.09 10.43
N GLY A 21 31.05 -4.16 10.55
CA GLY A 21 31.13 -5.14 11.64
C GLY A 21 31.77 -6.45 11.20
N LYS A 22 32.34 -7.22 12.15
CA LYS A 22 32.69 -8.63 11.89
C LYS A 22 31.40 -9.40 11.63
N ILE A 23 31.41 -10.33 10.67
CA ILE A 23 30.29 -11.26 10.40
C ILE A 23 29.79 -11.95 11.69
N SER A 24 30.71 -12.27 12.60
CA SER A 24 30.37 -12.84 13.91
C SER A 24 29.42 -11.98 14.76
N TYR A 25 29.51 -10.65 14.67
CA TYR A 25 28.61 -9.74 15.40
C TYR A 25 27.18 -9.79 14.83
N TRP A 26 27.05 -9.86 13.51
CA TRP A 26 25.75 -9.98 12.83
C TRP A 26 25.08 -11.30 13.15
N ASN A 27 25.83 -12.40 13.12
CA ASN A 27 25.30 -13.71 13.47
C ASN A 27 24.92 -13.83 14.96
N GLU A 28 25.62 -13.15 15.87
CA GLU A 28 25.26 -13.21 17.30
C GLU A 28 24.12 -12.28 17.71
N HIS A 29 23.95 -11.12 17.05
CA HIS A 29 23.07 -10.04 17.54
C HIS A 29 21.93 -9.68 16.59
N VAL A 30 22.00 -10.09 15.33
CA VAL A 30 20.98 -9.76 14.31
C VAL A 30 20.27 -11.02 13.80
N GLU A 31 20.88 -12.20 13.81
CA GLU A 31 20.18 -13.48 13.58
C GLU A 31 19.14 -13.73 14.68
N SER A 32 17.95 -13.16 14.50
CA SER A 32 16.74 -13.78 15.05
C SER A 32 16.53 -15.10 14.31
N LYS A 33 16.02 -16.15 14.98
CA LYS A 33 15.67 -17.46 14.39
C LYS A 33 14.79 -17.39 13.13
N ASN A 34 14.19 -16.22 12.86
CA ASN A 34 13.33 -15.97 11.71
C ASN A 34 14.10 -15.53 10.44
N LEU A 35 15.42 -15.29 10.53
CA LEU A 35 16.25 -14.83 9.42
C LEU A 35 17.11 -15.94 8.78
N ASP A 36 17.18 -17.12 9.39
CA ASP A 36 17.99 -18.26 8.93
C ASP A 36 17.65 -18.70 7.49
N TYR A 37 16.46 -18.35 6.98
CA TYR A 37 15.98 -18.69 5.64
C TYR A 37 15.96 -17.50 4.66
N VAL A 38 16.33 -16.29 5.11
CA VAL A 38 16.30 -15.08 4.28
C VAL A 38 17.70 -14.84 3.70
N LEU A 39 17.84 -15.09 2.40
CA LEU A 39 19.12 -14.97 1.70
C LEU A 39 19.31 -13.61 1.00
N ILE A 40 18.25 -12.81 0.89
CA ILE A 40 18.22 -11.62 0.04
C ILE A 40 17.55 -10.46 0.77
N PHE A 41 18.28 -9.35 0.94
CA PHE A 41 17.82 -8.16 1.64
C PHE A 41 17.75 -6.94 0.70
N LYS A 42 16.54 -6.45 0.43
CA LYS A 42 16.28 -5.27 -0.42
C LYS A 42 16.35 -3.95 0.34
N LEU A 43 17.45 -3.69 1.05
CA LEU A 43 17.56 -2.56 1.98
C LEU A 43 17.24 -1.21 1.34
N TYR A 44 17.77 -0.95 0.15
CA TYR A 44 17.56 0.32 -0.55
C TYR A 44 16.08 0.57 -0.83
N GLN A 45 15.39 -0.44 -1.39
CA GLN A 45 14.00 -0.33 -1.79
C GLN A 45 13.09 -0.18 -0.57
N ARG A 46 13.34 -0.97 0.48
CA ARG A 46 12.55 -0.91 1.71
C ARG A 46 12.76 0.43 2.43
N ALA A 47 13.99 0.91 2.56
CA ALA A 47 14.27 2.22 3.14
C ALA A 47 13.61 3.36 2.33
N LYS A 48 13.75 3.34 1.00
CA LYS A 48 13.14 4.36 0.13
C LYS A 48 11.61 4.35 0.23
N HIS A 49 10.98 3.18 0.29
CA HIS A 49 9.56 3.07 0.53
C HIS A 49 9.17 3.72 1.87
N VAL A 50 9.77 3.27 2.97
CA VAL A 50 9.42 3.70 4.33
C VAL A 50 9.55 5.21 4.51
N TYR A 51 10.69 5.80 4.13
CA TYR A 51 10.89 7.24 4.30
C TYR A 51 9.97 8.07 3.40
N SER A 52 9.76 7.63 2.15
CA SER A 52 8.84 8.35 1.23
C SER A 52 7.38 8.22 1.67
N GLU A 53 6.97 7.08 2.22
CA GLU A 53 5.61 6.87 2.74
C GLU A 53 5.35 7.72 3.98
N ALA A 54 6.32 7.80 4.91
CA ALA A 54 6.22 8.68 6.07
C ALA A 54 6.08 10.16 5.64
N ALA A 55 6.84 10.60 4.62
CA ALA A 55 6.70 11.94 4.07
C ALA A 55 5.31 12.19 3.45
N ARG A 56 4.77 11.22 2.69
CA ARG A 56 3.41 11.30 2.11
C ARG A 56 2.35 11.43 3.20
N VAL A 57 2.48 10.75 4.34
CA VAL A 57 1.55 10.88 5.47
C VAL A 57 1.53 12.31 6.02
N LEU A 58 2.70 12.92 6.24
CA LEU A 58 2.79 14.30 6.72
C LEU A 58 2.20 15.30 5.72
N GLN A 59 2.44 15.09 4.42
CA GLN A 59 1.86 15.90 3.36
C GLN A 59 0.34 15.75 3.27
N PHE A 60 -0.17 14.52 3.34
CA PHE A 60 -1.61 14.24 3.33
C PHE A 60 -2.31 14.95 4.48
N LYS A 61 -1.77 14.83 5.70
CA LYS A 61 -2.28 15.54 6.89
C LYS A 61 -2.27 17.06 6.69
N LYS A 62 -1.16 17.62 6.20
CA LYS A 62 -1.04 19.05 5.95
C LYS A 62 -2.10 19.55 4.96
N ILE A 63 -2.32 18.83 3.85
CA ILE A 63 -3.34 19.18 2.85
C ILE A 63 -4.76 19.12 3.45
N CYS A 64 -5.04 18.13 4.30
CA CYS A 64 -6.30 18.06 5.05
C CYS A 64 -6.49 19.27 5.98
N GLU A 65 -5.42 19.73 6.64
CA GLU A 65 -5.45 20.88 7.57
C GLU A 65 -5.60 22.22 6.84
N GLU A 66 -4.94 22.41 5.70
CA GLU A 66 -4.96 23.64 4.91
C GLU A 66 -6.21 23.79 4.04
N ALA A 67 -6.78 22.66 3.61
CA ALA A 67 -7.98 22.58 2.80
C ALA A 67 -8.01 23.45 1.51
N PRO A 68 -7.02 23.31 0.60
CA PRO A 68 -7.02 24.05 -0.66
C PRO A 68 -8.15 23.61 -1.59
N ASP A 69 -8.52 24.44 -2.57
CA ASP A 69 -9.61 24.16 -3.51
C ASP A 69 -9.41 22.84 -4.30
N ASN A 70 -8.17 22.48 -4.60
CA ASN A 70 -7.79 21.24 -5.28
C ASN A 70 -7.41 20.10 -4.31
N MET A 71 -7.80 20.17 -3.03
CA MET A 71 -7.45 19.20 -1.99
C MET A 71 -7.65 17.75 -2.45
N VAL A 72 -8.84 17.41 -2.98
CA VAL A 72 -9.17 16.03 -3.36
C VAL A 72 -8.21 15.49 -4.43
N GLN A 73 -7.80 16.32 -5.38
CA GLN A 73 -6.83 15.94 -6.40
C GLN A 73 -5.46 15.66 -5.77
N LEU A 74 -4.96 16.58 -4.93
CA LEU A 74 -3.66 16.44 -4.27
C LEU A 74 -3.59 15.20 -3.36
N LEU A 75 -4.66 14.93 -2.60
CA LEU A 75 -4.76 13.73 -1.77
C LEU A 75 -4.79 12.46 -2.63
N GLY A 76 -5.50 12.50 -3.76
CA GLY A 76 -5.56 11.41 -4.72
C GLY A 76 -4.19 11.06 -5.32
N GLU A 77 -3.42 12.08 -5.70
CA GLU A 77 -2.04 11.92 -6.18
C GLU A 77 -1.14 11.25 -5.13
N LEU A 78 -1.22 11.66 -3.86
CA LEU A 78 -0.46 11.03 -2.78
C LEU A 78 -0.85 9.55 -2.57
N MET A 79 -2.15 9.22 -2.66
CA MET A 79 -2.60 7.82 -2.59
C MET A 79 -2.05 6.99 -3.74
N ASN A 80 -2.02 7.53 -4.96
CA ASN A 80 -1.51 6.82 -6.12
C ASN A 80 0.00 6.57 -6.03
N GLN A 81 0.77 7.58 -5.63
CA GLN A 81 2.21 7.45 -5.38
C GLN A 81 2.52 6.44 -4.27
N SER A 82 1.69 6.39 -3.23
CA SER A 82 1.79 5.38 -2.18
C SER A 82 1.58 3.98 -2.74
N HIS A 83 0.55 3.76 -3.57
CA HIS A 83 0.32 2.47 -4.20
C HIS A 83 1.50 2.02 -5.08
N GLU A 84 2.02 2.92 -5.93
CA GLU A 84 3.18 2.65 -6.77
C GLU A 84 4.40 2.27 -5.92
N SER A 85 4.63 2.98 -4.83
CA SER A 85 5.72 2.66 -3.89
C SER A 85 5.50 1.31 -3.22
N CYS A 86 4.27 0.97 -2.81
CA CYS A 86 3.95 -0.36 -2.27
C CYS A 86 4.16 -1.47 -3.29
N ARG A 87 3.77 -1.25 -4.55
CA ARG A 87 3.90 -2.23 -5.64
C ARG A 87 5.35 -2.43 -6.06
N ASP A 88 6.07 -1.34 -6.31
CA ASP A 88 7.38 -1.38 -6.99
C ASP A 88 8.56 -1.36 -6.00
N MET A 89 8.45 -0.59 -4.90
CA MET A 89 9.54 -0.45 -3.92
C MET A 89 9.38 -1.40 -2.73
N TYR A 90 8.15 -1.62 -2.25
CA TYR A 90 7.91 -2.53 -1.13
C TYR A 90 7.55 -3.95 -1.58
N GLU A 91 7.10 -4.10 -2.83
CA GLU A 91 6.69 -5.37 -3.43
C GLU A 91 5.63 -6.11 -2.60
N CYS A 92 4.69 -5.34 -2.03
CA CYS A 92 3.57 -5.87 -1.26
C CYS A 92 2.22 -5.77 -1.98
N SER A 93 2.19 -5.50 -3.28
CA SER A 93 0.95 -5.62 -4.07
C SER A 93 0.76 -7.05 -4.61
N CYS A 94 -0.29 -7.25 -5.40
CA CYS A 94 -0.50 -8.45 -6.20
C CYS A 94 -1.30 -8.10 -7.46
N PRO A 95 -1.34 -8.98 -8.48
CA PRO A 95 -2.03 -8.70 -9.74
C PRO A 95 -3.50 -8.31 -9.56
N GLU A 96 -4.21 -8.96 -8.64
CA GLU A 96 -5.59 -8.66 -8.29
C GLU A 96 -5.76 -7.23 -7.72
N LEU A 97 -4.86 -6.82 -6.81
CA LEU A 97 -4.89 -5.48 -6.24
C LEU A 97 -4.58 -4.41 -7.28
N ASP A 98 -3.57 -4.64 -8.13
CA ASP A 98 -3.17 -3.70 -9.17
C ASP A 98 -4.31 -3.49 -10.18
N GLN A 99 -4.94 -4.58 -10.62
CA GLN A 99 -6.10 -4.53 -11.51
C GLN A 99 -7.28 -3.77 -10.87
N LEU A 100 -7.59 -4.05 -9.60
CA LEU A 100 -8.68 -3.37 -8.90
C LEU A 100 -8.41 -1.87 -8.74
N VAL A 101 -7.18 -1.49 -8.41
CA VAL A 101 -6.77 -0.07 -8.31
C VAL A 101 -6.94 0.64 -9.65
N ASP A 102 -6.51 0.03 -10.76
CA ASP A 102 -6.64 0.62 -12.09
C ASP A 102 -8.12 0.77 -12.51
N ILE A 103 -8.95 -0.23 -12.20
CA ILE A 103 -10.40 -0.17 -12.39
C ILE A 103 -11.02 0.97 -11.57
N CYS A 104 -10.65 1.11 -10.30
CA CYS A 104 -11.15 2.19 -9.46
C CYS A 104 -10.80 3.58 -10.02
N ARG A 105 -9.55 3.77 -10.46
CA ARG A 105 -9.10 5.02 -11.09
C ARG A 105 -9.88 5.31 -12.37
N LYS A 106 -10.03 4.29 -13.23
CA LYS A 106 -10.78 4.40 -14.49
C LYS A 106 -12.22 4.86 -14.28
N PHE A 107 -12.88 4.42 -13.21
CA PHE A 107 -14.29 4.75 -12.93
C PHE A 107 -14.49 5.93 -11.98
N GLY A 108 -13.46 6.73 -11.73
CA GLY A 108 -13.60 8.05 -11.12
C GLY A 108 -13.00 8.21 -9.73
N ALA A 109 -12.25 7.24 -9.22
CA ALA A 109 -11.41 7.47 -8.05
C ALA A 109 -10.28 8.45 -8.38
N GLN A 110 -10.15 9.50 -7.57
CA GLN A 110 -9.06 10.49 -7.65
C GLN A 110 -7.75 9.89 -7.15
N GLY A 111 -7.83 8.98 -6.18
CA GLY A 111 -6.72 8.15 -5.73
C GLY A 111 -7.20 6.77 -5.33
N SER A 112 -6.39 5.75 -5.59
CA SER A 112 -6.67 4.38 -5.17
C SER A 112 -5.37 3.64 -4.85
N ARG A 113 -5.41 2.85 -3.77
CA ARG A 113 -4.27 2.07 -3.27
C ARG A 113 -4.73 0.84 -2.50
N LEU A 114 -3.86 -0.16 -2.37
CA LEU A 114 -4.01 -1.25 -1.40
C LEU A 114 -4.10 -0.71 0.04
N THR A 115 -4.72 -1.44 0.95
CA THR A 115 -4.74 -1.11 2.38
C THR A 115 -4.48 -2.33 3.25
N GLY A 116 -3.87 -2.13 4.42
CA GLY A 116 -3.32 -3.20 5.23
C GLY A 116 -1.95 -3.67 4.75
N ALA A 117 -1.63 -4.94 4.98
CA ALA A 117 -0.31 -5.50 4.69
C ALA A 117 -0.03 -5.65 3.18
N GLY A 118 -1.07 -5.89 2.38
CA GLY A 118 -0.94 -6.22 0.96
C GLY A 118 -0.87 -7.73 0.71
N TRP A 119 -0.30 -8.12 -0.45
CA TRP A 119 -0.34 -9.47 -1.01
C TRP A 119 -1.76 -10.06 -1.12
N GLY A 120 -2.72 -9.19 -1.43
CA GLY A 120 -4.15 -9.45 -1.40
C GLY A 120 -4.88 -8.53 -0.41
N GLY A 121 -6.13 -8.87 -0.10
CA GLY A 121 -6.97 -8.07 0.80
C GLY A 121 -7.74 -6.97 0.07
N CYS A 122 -7.74 -5.76 0.63
CA CYS A 122 -8.61 -4.68 0.19
C CYS A 122 -7.84 -3.51 -0.46
N THR A 123 -8.57 -2.71 -1.23
CA THR A 123 -8.14 -1.38 -1.68
C THR A 123 -8.98 -0.30 -0.99
N VAL A 124 -8.45 0.92 -0.96
CA VAL A 124 -9.17 2.13 -0.53
C VAL A 124 -9.07 3.17 -1.62
N SER A 125 -10.21 3.78 -1.96
CA SER A 125 -10.35 4.70 -3.08
C SER A 125 -11.03 5.99 -2.65
N LEU A 126 -10.45 7.13 -3.02
CA LEU A 126 -11.01 8.45 -2.82
C LEU A 126 -11.88 8.82 -4.02
N VAL A 127 -13.20 8.83 -3.83
CA VAL A 127 -14.18 9.04 -4.90
C VAL A 127 -15.00 10.30 -4.61
N PRO A 128 -15.09 11.26 -5.56
CA PRO A 128 -16.00 12.40 -5.44
C PRO A 128 -17.46 11.95 -5.26
N ALA A 129 -18.21 12.66 -4.41
CA ALA A 129 -19.55 12.23 -4.01
C ALA A 129 -20.53 12.08 -5.19
N ASP A 130 -20.41 12.94 -6.20
CA ASP A 130 -21.20 12.92 -7.43
C ASP A 130 -20.94 11.68 -8.30
N LYS A 131 -19.75 11.08 -8.19
CA LYS A 131 -19.36 9.88 -8.95
C LYS A 131 -19.64 8.58 -8.22
N LEU A 132 -19.98 8.62 -6.93
CA LEU A 132 -20.10 7.43 -6.10
C LEU A 132 -21.10 6.39 -6.65
N PRO A 133 -22.32 6.74 -7.10
CA PRO A 133 -23.27 5.74 -7.63
C PRO A 133 -22.74 5.03 -8.88
N SER A 134 -22.20 5.78 -9.84
CA SER A 134 -21.61 5.22 -11.06
C SER A 134 -20.33 4.43 -10.79
N PHE A 135 -19.51 4.89 -9.84
CA PHE A 135 -18.29 4.20 -9.43
C PHE A 135 -18.61 2.80 -8.90
N LEU A 136 -19.57 2.69 -7.98
CA LEU A 136 -19.96 1.41 -7.40
C LEU A 136 -20.48 0.44 -8.46
N ALA A 137 -21.37 0.90 -9.35
CA ALA A 137 -21.93 0.06 -10.41
C ALA A 137 -20.85 -0.45 -11.38
N ASN A 138 -19.98 0.44 -11.86
CA ASN A 138 -18.97 0.09 -12.86
C ASN A 138 -17.85 -0.79 -12.28
N VAL A 139 -17.43 -0.55 -11.03
CA VAL A 139 -16.41 -1.40 -10.37
C VAL A 139 -16.99 -2.79 -10.07
N GLN A 140 -18.27 -2.86 -9.66
CA GLN A 140 -18.97 -4.12 -9.48
C GLN A 140 -18.96 -4.95 -10.77
N GLU A 141 -19.36 -4.35 -11.88
CA GLU A 141 -19.39 -5.01 -13.18
C GLU A 141 -17.99 -5.45 -13.64
N ALA A 142 -17.02 -4.53 -13.58
CA ALA A 142 -15.70 -4.73 -14.21
C ALA A 142 -14.69 -5.56 -13.40
N TYR A 143 -14.94 -5.81 -12.12
CA TYR A 143 -14.02 -6.61 -11.28
C TYR A 143 -14.69 -7.78 -10.59
N TYR A 144 -15.91 -7.60 -10.09
CA TYR A 144 -16.58 -8.62 -9.28
C TYR A 144 -17.55 -9.50 -10.08
N GLN A 145 -18.08 -9.01 -11.21
CA GLN A 145 -18.95 -9.80 -12.09
C GLN A 145 -18.22 -10.33 -13.35
N SER A 146 -17.14 -9.68 -13.78
CA SER A 146 -16.34 -10.14 -14.92
C SER A 146 -15.18 -11.03 -14.47
N GLY A 147 -15.33 -12.36 -14.61
CA GLY A 147 -14.24 -13.33 -14.45
C GLY A 147 -14.69 -14.71 -13.97
N ASP A 148 -13.82 -15.72 -14.10
CA ASP A 148 -14.07 -17.12 -13.65
C ASP A 148 -14.18 -17.28 -12.12
N ARG A 149 -14.00 -16.19 -11.37
CA ARG A 149 -14.09 -16.14 -9.91
C ARG A 149 -15.27 -15.25 -9.52
N CYS A 150 -16.49 -15.77 -9.68
CA CYS A 150 -17.68 -15.16 -9.09
C CYS A 150 -17.60 -15.33 -7.56
N LEU A 151 -16.89 -14.41 -6.92
CA LEU A 151 -16.71 -14.38 -5.47
C LEU A 151 -17.98 -13.79 -4.85
N ALA A 152 -18.51 -14.46 -3.83
CA ALA A 152 -19.57 -14.13 -2.84
C ALA A 152 -20.27 -12.74 -2.89
N PRO A 153 -21.55 -12.64 -2.46
CA PRO A 153 -22.54 -11.66 -2.95
C PRO A 153 -22.16 -10.17 -2.85
N GLU A 154 -22.64 -9.42 -3.85
CA GLU A 154 -22.31 -8.05 -4.28
C GLU A 154 -22.11 -6.98 -3.19
N LYS A 155 -22.71 -7.13 -2.00
CA LYS A 155 -22.68 -6.09 -0.95
C LYS A 155 -21.55 -6.24 0.08
N GLN A 156 -20.82 -7.35 0.08
CA GLN A 156 -19.78 -7.61 1.09
C GLN A 156 -18.39 -7.11 0.67
N SER A 157 -18.13 -7.04 -0.64
CA SER A 157 -16.78 -6.82 -1.17
C SER A 157 -16.53 -5.39 -1.64
N LEU A 158 -17.58 -4.61 -1.89
CA LEU A 158 -17.52 -3.23 -2.36
C LEU A 158 -18.54 -2.37 -1.61
N PHE A 159 -18.07 -1.37 -0.87
CA PHE A 159 -18.93 -0.49 -0.08
C PHE A 159 -18.28 0.87 0.18
N ALA A 160 -19.11 1.89 0.41
CA ALA A 160 -18.68 3.19 0.88
C ALA A 160 -18.53 3.17 2.41
N THR A 161 -17.60 3.97 2.94
CA THR A 161 -17.32 4.04 4.39
C THR A 161 -17.19 5.49 4.87
N LYS A 162 -17.32 5.67 6.18
CA LYS A 162 -17.06 6.92 6.91
C LYS A 162 -16.36 6.58 8.23
N PRO A 163 -15.60 7.51 8.85
CA PRO A 163 -14.98 7.27 10.14
C PRO A 163 -16.01 6.82 11.20
N GLY A 164 -15.78 5.64 11.78
CA GLY A 164 -16.61 5.05 12.83
C GLY A 164 -16.08 5.34 14.24
N GLY A 165 -16.85 4.95 15.26
CA GLY A 165 -16.41 5.00 16.67
C GLY A 165 -15.36 3.92 16.99
N GLY A 166 -14.67 4.10 18.11
CA GLY A 166 -13.76 3.11 18.67
C GLY A 166 -14.47 1.97 19.42
N ALA A 167 -13.69 1.15 20.12
CA ALA A 167 -14.23 0.05 20.93
C ALA A 167 -15.13 0.55 22.08
N LEU A 168 -16.24 -0.15 22.31
CA LEU A 168 -17.22 0.14 23.35
C LEU A 168 -17.61 -1.14 24.09
N VAL A 169 -17.99 -1.00 25.36
CA VAL A 169 -18.64 -2.05 26.14
C VAL A 169 -20.12 -1.75 26.22
N PHE A 170 -20.96 -2.70 25.81
CA PHE A 170 -22.41 -2.60 25.93
C PHE A 170 -22.86 -3.34 27.19
N LEU A 171 -23.54 -2.62 28.08
CA LEU A 171 -24.14 -3.19 29.30
C LEU A 171 -25.65 -3.28 29.09
N GLU A 172 -26.23 -4.43 29.39
CA GLU A 172 -27.68 -4.61 29.46
C GLU A 172 -28.20 -3.92 30.73
N ALA A 173 -29.31 -3.17 30.60
CA ALA A 173 -29.87 -2.35 31.68
C ALA A 173 -30.71 -3.17 32.67
#